data_AF-A0A2D0K3D0-F1
#
_entry.id   AF-A0A2D0K3D0-F1
#
_cell.length_a   1.000
_cell.length_b   1.000
_cell.length_c   1.000
_cell.angle_alpha   90.00
_cell.angle_beta   90.00
_cell.angle_gamma   90.00
#
_symmetry.space_group_name_H-M   'P 1'
#
loop_
_entity.id
_entity.type
_entity.pdbx_description
1 polymer ?
#
loop_
_entity_poly.entity_id
_entity_poly.type
_entity_poly.pdbx_seq_one_letter_code
_entity_poly.pdbx_strand_id
1 'polypeptide(L)'
;MPKHIHADLISEYARLSHITDRPWEYFEFFYNGEWGQCNVEIRFSQDCEYRLKPRTIKIGEIEFSEPVRVKLKYDNKYYYPIITHGGKDGIDWSYWKNSKLDNGRLNSGLIHLDRESAELHAKALISLTSK
;
A
#
# COMPACT_ATOMS: atom_id res chain seq x y z
N MET A 1 -9.69 -0.28 24.06
CA MET A 1 -8.46 -1.08 24.23
C MET A 1 -7.46 -0.63 23.17
N PRO A 2 -6.16 -0.49 23.49
CA PRO A 2 -5.14 -0.27 22.48
C PRO A 2 -5.14 -1.44 21.50
N LYS A 3 -5.20 -1.16 20.20
CA LYS A 3 -5.05 -2.17 19.15
C LYS A 3 -3.60 -2.66 19.16
N HIS A 4 -3.37 -3.96 18.91
CA HIS A 4 -2.00 -4.47 18.73
C HIS A 4 -1.28 -3.67 17.64
N ILE A 5 -0.01 -3.31 17.84
CA ILE A 5 0.69 -2.36 16.95
C ILE A 5 0.79 -2.88 15.51
N HIS A 6 0.91 -4.19 15.32
CA HIS A 6 0.93 -4.84 14.00
C HIS A 6 -0.42 -5.37 13.52
N ALA A 7 -1.54 -5.00 14.15
CA ALA A 7 -2.84 -5.61 13.85
C ALA A 7 -3.24 -5.53 12.36
N ASP A 8 -2.88 -4.45 11.66
CA ASP A 8 -3.14 -4.33 10.22
C ASP A 8 -2.25 -5.26 9.38
N LEU A 9 -0.98 -5.44 9.76
CA LEU A 9 -0.06 -6.38 9.09
C LEU A 9 -0.47 -7.84 9.36
N ILE A 10 -0.95 -8.16 10.57
CA ILE A 10 -1.49 -9.47 10.91
C ILE A 10 -2.72 -9.77 10.05
N SER A 11 -3.61 -8.79 9.88
CA SER A 11 -4.79 -8.94 9.04
C SER A 11 -4.41 -9.21 7.58
N GLU A 12 -3.40 -8.52 7.07
CA GLU A 12 -2.91 -8.73 5.71
C GLU A 12 -2.18 -10.07 5.53
N TYR A 13 -1.40 -10.49 6.53
CA TYR A 13 -0.76 -11.80 6.54
C TYR A 13 -1.81 -12.92 6.46
N ALA A 14 -2.90 -12.81 7.23
CA ALA A 14 -4.01 -13.75 7.17
C ALA A 14 -4.69 -13.74 5.80
N ARG A 15 -4.94 -12.56 5.21
CA ARG A 15 -5.48 -12.45 3.84
C ARG A 15 -4.58 -13.14 2.80
N LEU A 16 -3.28 -12.88 2.85
CA LEU A 16 -2.29 -13.49 1.95
C LEU A 16 -2.18 -15.00 2.14
N SER A 17 -2.37 -15.50 3.36
CA SER A 17 -2.37 -16.94 3.66
C SER A 17 -3.48 -17.72 2.93
N HIS A 18 -4.52 -17.05 2.44
CA HIS A 18 -5.55 -17.65 1.58
C HIS A 18 -5.18 -17.65 0.08
N ILE A 19 -4.12 -16.96 -0.32
CA ILE A 19 -3.72 -16.76 -1.72
C ILE A 19 -2.39 -17.49 -2.02
N THR A 20 -1.51 -17.59 -1.03
CA THR A 20 -0.19 -18.21 -1.16
C THR A 20 0.16 -19.00 0.09
N ASP A 21 0.95 -20.06 -0.08
CA ASP A 21 1.59 -20.85 0.97
C ASP A 21 2.78 -20.13 1.62
N ARG A 22 3.26 -19.04 1.03
CA ARG A 22 4.43 -18.26 1.48
C ARG A 22 4.10 -16.78 1.73
N PRO A 23 3.09 -16.46 2.57
CA PRO A 23 2.68 -15.07 2.82
C PRO A 23 3.78 -14.20 3.41
N TRP A 24 4.77 -14.78 4.10
CA TRP A 24 5.88 -14.03 4.71
C TRP A 24 6.79 -13.32 3.69
N GLU A 25 6.90 -13.81 2.45
CA GLU A 25 7.72 -13.18 1.41
C GLU A 25 7.20 -11.82 0.94
N TYR A 26 5.99 -11.46 1.39
CA TYR A 26 5.36 -10.17 1.14
C TYR A 26 5.76 -9.13 2.18
N PHE A 27 6.55 -9.50 3.19
CA PHE A 27 6.94 -8.63 4.28
C PHE A 27 8.45 -8.51 4.40
N GLU A 28 8.84 -7.39 4.98
CA GLU A 28 10.20 -7.11 5.42
C GLU A 28 10.17 -6.79 6.91
N PHE A 29 11.25 -7.12 7.60
CA PHE A 29 11.49 -6.74 8.99
C PHE A 29 12.69 -5.80 9.07
N PHE A 30 12.64 -4.84 9.98
CA PHE A 30 13.73 -3.90 10.18
C PHE A 30 14.79 -4.50 11.10
N TYR A 31 16.04 -4.53 10.64
CA TYR A 31 17.15 -5.05 11.41
C TYR A 31 18.45 -4.35 11.01
N ASN A 32 19.28 -3.98 12.00
CA ASN A 32 20.55 -3.31 11.78
C ASN A 32 20.49 -2.06 10.88
N GLY A 33 19.40 -1.30 10.94
CA GLY A 33 19.24 -0.07 10.16
C GLY A 33 18.69 -0.27 8.74
N GLU A 34 18.39 -1.52 8.35
CA GLU A 34 17.94 -1.86 7.01
C GLU A 34 16.67 -2.72 7.04
N TRP A 35 15.93 -2.71 5.93
CA TRP A 35 14.77 -3.58 5.72
C TRP A 35 15.22 -4.88 5.08
N GLY A 36 15.05 -6.01 5.78
CA GLY A 36 15.41 -7.34 5.31
C GLY A 36 14.18 -8.18 4.98
N GLN A 37 14.32 -9.08 4.00
CA GLN A 37 13.26 -10.00 3.63
C GLN A 37 12.96 -11.02 4.75
N CYS A 38 11.68 -11.23 5.04
CA CYS A 38 11.25 -12.35 5.85
C CYS A 38 11.38 -13.65 5.03
N ASN A 39 12.24 -14.57 5.47
CA ASN A 39 12.49 -15.85 4.79
C ASN A 39 11.71 -17.03 5.42
N VAL A 40 11.06 -16.79 6.55
CA VAL A 40 10.31 -17.78 7.34
C VAL A 40 8.99 -17.16 7.82
N GLU A 41 8.10 -18.00 8.35
CA GLU A 41 6.84 -17.57 8.94
C GLU A 41 7.04 -16.46 9.98
N ILE A 42 6.20 -15.43 9.92
CA ILE A 42 6.39 -14.22 10.72
C ILE A 42 5.69 -14.40 12.06
N ARG A 43 6.47 -14.31 13.13
CA ARG A 43 5.93 -14.00 14.46
C ARG A 43 6.04 -12.49 14.66
N PHE A 44 4.92 -11.78 14.59
CA PHE A 44 4.89 -10.33 14.82
C PHE A 44 5.31 -10.00 16.25
N SER A 45 6.60 -9.70 16.46
CA SER A 45 7.16 -9.29 17.75
C SER A 45 6.91 -7.80 17.99
N GLN A 46 6.48 -7.45 19.21
CA GLN A 46 6.20 -6.05 19.59
C GLN A 46 7.43 -5.14 19.52
N ASP A 47 8.63 -5.71 19.68
CA ASP A 47 9.90 -4.98 19.66
C ASP A 47 10.49 -4.83 18.24
N CYS A 48 9.80 -5.35 17.22
CA CYS A 48 10.28 -5.33 15.84
C CYS A 48 9.36 -4.51 14.94
N GLU A 49 9.97 -3.79 14.00
CA GLU A 49 9.25 -3.12 12.93
C GLU A 49 9.12 -4.07 11.74
N TYR A 50 7.92 -4.12 11.17
CA TYR A 50 7.60 -4.89 9.99
C TYR A 50 6.90 -3.97 8.98
N ARG A 51 7.09 -4.24 7.70
CA ARG A 51 6.33 -3.61 6.63
C ARG A 51 6.02 -4.62 5.54
N LEU A 52 5.10 -4.26 4.65
CA LEU A 52 4.98 -4.95 3.37
C LEU A 52 6.15 -4.56 2.47
N LYS A 53 6.72 -5.55 1.78
CA LYS A 53 7.77 -5.36 0.77
C LYS A 53 7.23 -4.41 -0.31
N PRO A 54 7.94 -3.31 -0.63
CA PRO A 54 7.62 -2.49 -1.80
C PRO A 54 7.66 -3.37 -3.05
N ARG A 55 6.58 -3.38 -3.82
CA ARG A 55 6.46 -4.14 -5.07
C ARG A 55 6.18 -3.20 -6.22
N THR A 56 6.42 -3.63 -7.44
CA THR A 56 6.04 -2.89 -8.64
C THR A 56 4.84 -3.59 -9.28
N ILE A 57 3.85 -2.83 -9.70
CA ILE A 57 2.68 -3.30 -10.47
C ILE A 57 2.83 -2.82 -11.90
N LYS A 58 2.43 -3.68 -12.84
CA LYS A 58 2.34 -3.35 -14.28
C LYS A 58 0.88 -3.36 -14.73
N ILE A 59 0.43 -2.27 -15.35
CA ILE A 59 -0.87 -2.19 -16.04
C ILE A 59 -0.61 -1.70 -17.47
N GLY A 60 -0.90 -2.57 -18.46
CA GLY A 60 -0.46 -2.34 -19.84
C GLY A 60 1.06 -2.24 -19.89
N GLU A 61 1.58 -1.13 -20.41
CA GLU A 61 3.02 -0.82 -20.48
C GLU A 61 3.52 0.08 -19.34
N ILE A 62 2.65 0.43 -18.38
CA ILE A 62 2.99 1.36 -17.30
C ILE A 62 3.29 0.56 -16.03
N GLU A 63 4.48 0.79 -15.47
CA GLU A 63 4.96 0.17 -14.23
C GLU A 63 5.09 1.22 -13.13
N PHE A 64 4.65 0.91 -11.91
CA PHE A 64 4.70 1.82 -10.77
C PHE A 64 4.69 1.06 -9.43
N SER A 65 5.09 1.72 -8.34
CA SER A 65 5.10 1.08 -7.02
C SER A 65 3.70 0.65 -6.59
N GLU A 66 3.61 -0.49 -5.92
CA GLU A 66 2.36 -1.05 -5.42
C GLU A 66 1.73 -0.07 -4.43
N PRO A 67 0.44 0.29 -4.64
CA PRO A 67 -0.27 1.11 -3.69
C PRO A 67 -0.35 0.45 -2.32
N VAL A 68 -0.41 1.27 -1.28
CA VAL A 68 -0.52 0.85 0.11
C VAL A 68 -1.71 -0.10 0.30
N ARG A 69 -1.49 -1.19 1.05
CA ARG A 69 -2.51 -2.20 1.39
C ARG A 69 -2.93 -2.20 2.86
N VAL A 70 -2.19 -1.50 3.71
CA VAL A 70 -2.45 -1.40 5.15
C VAL A 70 -2.79 0.02 5.57
N LYS A 71 -3.44 0.16 6.73
CA LYS A 71 -3.76 1.50 7.26
C LYS A 71 -2.48 2.29 7.52
N LEU A 72 -2.48 3.55 7.09
CA LEU A 72 -1.40 4.47 7.39
C LEU A 72 -1.50 4.98 8.83
N LYS A 73 -0.40 5.56 9.31
CA LYS A 73 -0.39 6.32 10.57
C LYS A 73 -1.29 7.56 10.42
N TYR A 74 -1.93 7.98 11.51
CA TYR A 74 -2.70 9.22 11.54
C TYR A 74 -1.83 10.42 11.10
N ASP A 75 -2.42 11.32 10.31
CA ASP A 75 -1.78 12.47 9.66
C ASP A 75 -0.63 12.15 8.69
N ASN A 76 -0.49 10.90 8.23
CA ASN A 76 0.45 10.57 7.16
C ASN A 76 -0.08 11.09 5.81
N LYS A 77 0.74 11.83 5.06
CA LYS A 77 0.38 12.33 3.73
C LYS A 77 0.39 11.18 2.72
N TYR A 78 -0.61 11.13 1.86
CA TYR A 78 -0.67 10.18 0.75
C TYR A 78 -1.22 10.84 -0.53
N TYR A 79 -0.93 10.23 -1.67
CA TYR A 79 -1.41 10.61 -3.01
C TYR A 79 -2.37 9.55 -3.53
N TYR A 80 -3.31 9.94 -4.40
CA TYR A 80 -4.25 9.02 -5.03
C TYR A 80 -4.60 9.48 -6.45
N PRO A 81 -4.82 8.55 -7.39
CA PRO A 81 -5.21 8.88 -8.76
C PRO A 81 -6.65 9.41 -8.82
N ILE A 82 -6.88 10.35 -9.72
CA ILE A 82 -8.18 10.91 -10.06
C ILE A 82 -8.42 10.73 -11.56
N ILE A 83 -9.53 10.08 -11.90
CA ILE A 83 -9.96 9.82 -13.28
C ILE A 83 -10.98 10.85 -13.80
N THR A 84 -11.46 11.77 -12.94
CA THR A 84 -12.41 12.82 -13.31
C THR A 84 -11.69 14.07 -13.83
N HIS A 85 -12.29 14.78 -14.80
CA HIS A 85 -11.75 15.95 -15.52
C HIS A 85 -11.51 17.21 -14.66
N GLY A 86 -10.68 17.13 -13.61
CA GLY A 86 -10.44 18.28 -12.72
C GLY A 86 -9.13 18.26 -11.92
N GLY A 87 -8.41 17.13 -11.86
CA GLY A 87 -7.09 17.09 -11.24
C GLY A 87 -6.02 17.58 -12.21
N LYS A 88 -5.31 18.67 -11.89
CA LYS A 88 -4.02 18.95 -12.54
C LYS A 88 -3.13 17.72 -12.31
N ASP A 89 -2.67 17.11 -13.39
CA ASP A 89 -1.81 15.90 -13.40
C ASP A 89 -2.51 14.56 -13.07
N GLY A 90 -3.86 14.52 -12.99
CA GLY A 90 -4.61 13.26 -12.82
C GLY A 90 -4.48 12.63 -11.43
N ILE A 91 -4.05 13.39 -10.43
CA ILE A 91 -3.88 12.95 -9.04
C ILE A 91 -4.34 14.03 -8.05
N ASP A 92 -4.50 13.63 -6.80
CA ASP A 92 -4.66 14.52 -5.65
C ASP A 92 -4.01 13.90 -4.40
N TRP A 93 -4.02 14.62 -3.29
CA TRP A 93 -3.40 14.18 -2.03
C TRP A 93 -4.29 14.46 -0.82
N SER A 94 -4.05 13.72 0.26
CA SER A 94 -4.73 13.93 1.54
C SER A 94 -3.84 13.49 2.69
N TYR A 95 -4.24 13.85 3.91
CA TYR A 95 -3.70 13.27 5.13
C TYR A 95 -4.60 12.14 5.60
N TRP A 96 -4.00 11.02 6.01
CA TRP A 96 -4.73 9.87 6.52
C TRP A 96 -5.36 10.20 7.88
N LYS A 97 -6.70 10.16 7.94
CA LYS A 97 -7.47 10.39 9.18
C LYS A 97 -8.28 9.17 9.59
N ASN A 98 -8.03 8.01 8.95
CA ASN A 98 -8.83 6.80 9.09
C ASN A 98 -10.34 7.07 8.85
N SER A 99 -10.67 8.01 7.96
CA SER A 99 -12.04 8.36 7.60
C SER A 99 -12.67 7.30 6.67
N LYS A 100 -13.98 7.37 6.44
CA LYS A 100 -14.65 6.48 5.47
C LYS A 100 -14.06 6.61 4.06
N LEU A 101 -13.69 7.81 3.65
CA LEU A 101 -13.05 8.07 2.35
C LEU A 101 -11.65 7.45 2.29
N ASP A 102 -10.85 7.61 3.34
CA ASP A 102 -9.51 7.02 3.43
C ASP A 102 -9.57 5.48 3.34
N ASN A 103 -10.46 4.86 4.10
CA ASN A 103 -10.63 3.40 4.08
C ASN A 103 -11.19 2.92 2.73
N GLY A 104 -12.07 3.69 2.07
CA GLY A 104 -12.54 3.40 0.72
C GLY A 104 -11.40 3.37 -0.30
N ARG A 105 -10.53 4.40 -0.30
CA ARG A 105 -9.37 4.48 -1.18
C ARG A 105 -8.35 3.37 -0.91
N LEU A 106 -8.14 3.02 0.36
CA LEU A 106 -7.27 1.90 0.76
C LEU A 106 -7.78 0.58 0.19
N ASN A 107 -9.07 0.30 0.37
CA ASN A 107 -9.70 -0.94 -0.10
C ASN A 107 -9.73 -1.03 -1.63
N SER A 108 -9.79 0.11 -2.32
CA SER A 108 -9.67 0.18 -3.78
C SER A 108 -8.22 0.15 -4.29
N GLY A 109 -7.22 0.10 -3.40
CA GLY A 109 -5.81 0.09 -3.79
C GLY A 109 -5.35 1.38 -4.47
N LEU A 110 -5.86 2.54 -4.06
CA LEU A 110 -5.59 3.82 -4.71
C LEU A 110 -4.56 4.70 -3.97
N ILE A 111 -4.05 4.25 -2.82
CA ILE A 111 -3.20 5.07 -1.95
C ILE A 111 -1.72 4.85 -2.29
N HIS A 112 -1.00 5.92 -2.57
CA HIS A 112 0.44 5.91 -2.82
C HIS A 112 1.18 6.85 -1.86
N LEU A 113 2.40 6.47 -1.46
CA LEU A 113 3.24 7.29 -0.58
C LEU A 113 4.11 8.30 -1.36
N ASP A 114 4.28 8.07 -2.66
CA ASP A 114 4.96 8.96 -3.58
C ASP A 114 4.01 9.46 -4.69
N ARG A 115 4.31 10.65 -5.20
CA ARG A 115 3.50 11.32 -6.21
C ARG A 115 3.58 10.61 -7.57
N GLU A 116 4.78 10.18 -7.94
CA GLU A 116 5.08 9.57 -9.24
C GLU A 116 4.27 8.29 -9.47
N SER A 117 4.25 7.38 -8.48
CA SER A 117 3.46 6.15 -8.56
C SER A 117 1.96 6.43 -8.65
N ALA A 118 1.46 7.49 -8.01
CA ALA A 118 0.06 7.91 -8.17
C ALA A 118 -0.25 8.41 -9.59
N GLU A 119 0.65 9.20 -10.17
CA GLU A 119 0.50 9.72 -11.54
C GLU A 119 0.55 8.59 -12.58
N LEU A 120 1.50 7.67 -12.42
CA LEU A 120 1.60 6.49 -13.27
C LEU A 120 0.38 5.58 -13.11
N HIS A 121 -0.13 5.41 -11.89
CA HIS A 121 -1.37 4.68 -11.65
C HIS A 121 -2.57 5.37 -12.34
N ALA A 122 -2.68 6.70 -12.28
CA ALA A 122 -3.72 7.43 -13.00
C ALA A 122 -3.64 7.22 -14.51
N LYS A 123 -2.45 7.36 -15.10
CA LYS A 123 -2.20 7.12 -16.54
C LYS A 123 -2.56 5.68 -16.93
N ALA A 124 -2.20 4.71 -16.09
CA ALA A 124 -2.57 3.31 -16.26
C ALA A 124 -4.09 3.09 -16.25
N LEU A 125 -4.84 3.72 -15.35
CA LEU A 125 -6.30 3.60 -15.33
C LEU A 125 -6.94 4.26 -16.56
N ILE A 126 -6.45 5.43 -16.98
CA ILE A 126 -6.96 6.15 -18.15
C ILE A 126 -6.70 5.34 -19.44
N SER A 127 -5.52 4.71 -19.57
CA SER A 127 -5.16 3.93 -20.76
C SER A 127 -6.07 2.72 -20.97
N LEU A 128 -6.67 2.17 -19.91
CA LEU A 128 -7.67 1.09 -20.01
C LEU A 128 -8.99 1.54 -20.67
N THR A 129 -9.27 2.85 -20.68
CA THR A 129 -10.55 3.42 -21.15
C THR A 129 -10.44 4.23 -22.44
N SER A 130 -9.23 4.53 -22.90
CA SER A 130 -8.99 5.41 -24.07
C SER A 130 -9.11 4.68 -25.43
N LYS A 131 -10.08 3.78 -25.58
CA LYS A 131 -10.34 3.05 -26.84
C LYS A 131 -11.35 3.76 -27.74
#